data_AF-W8Z0S9-F1
#
_entry.id   AF-W8Z0S9-F1
#
_cell.length_a   1.000
_cell.length_b   1.000
_cell.length_c   1.000
_cell.angle_alpha   90.00
_cell.angle_beta   90.00
_cell.angle_gamma   90.00
#
_symmetry.space_group_name_H-M   'P 1'
#
loop_
_entity.id
_entity.type
_entity.pdbx_description
1 polymer ?
#
loop_
_entity_poly.entity_id
_entity_poly.type
_entity_poly.pdbx_seq_one_letter_code
_entity_poly.pdbx_strand_id
1 'polypeptide(L)'
;MVSTLPISFFYAQTETNYRIFAEHVFPNLVFILAFISTCKAILEIILQIFLVKWSERFSMAKIILISYACYTIAAVGFSYSTTILSLFFTLLFLVIGESIALNHLLRFVSEIAPHNKRGLYFSIYGIHWDISRTCGPVIGAVLLSKLNGSMLFYICASFLLIGGIVQALFVQNLERKKITNQPTHNL
;
A
#
# COMPACT_ATOMS: atom_id res chain seq x y z
N MET A 1 10.40 -7.51 -1.48
CA MET A 1 11.10 -6.27 -1.07
C MET A 1 11.00 -5.20 -2.14
N VAL A 2 11.73 -5.31 -3.27
CA VAL A 2 11.74 -4.25 -4.28
C VAL A 2 10.36 -4.02 -4.87
N SER A 3 9.61 -5.09 -5.12
CA SER A 3 8.25 -5.03 -5.65
C SER A 3 7.23 -4.42 -4.68
N THR A 4 7.50 -4.31 -3.37
CA THR A 4 6.61 -3.69 -2.37
C THR A 4 6.98 -2.23 -2.05
N LEU A 5 8.10 -1.73 -2.57
CA LEU A 5 8.53 -0.33 -2.39
C LEU A 5 7.49 0.70 -2.81
N PRO A 6 6.69 0.51 -3.88
CA PRO A 6 5.70 1.50 -4.27
C PRO A 6 4.63 1.76 -3.19
N ILE A 7 4.22 0.72 -2.46
CA ILE A 7 3.28 0.87 -1.32
C ILE A 7 3.93 1.73 -0.24
N SER A 8 5.12 1.35 0.24
CA SER A 8 5.76 2.09 1.34
C SER A 8 6.18 3.50 0.94
N PHE A 9 6.55 3.72 -0.32
CA PHE A 9 6.84 5.07 -0.83
C PHE A 9 5.58 5.94 -0.80
N PHE A 10 4.44 5.43 -1.28
CA PHE A 10 3.17 6.15 -1.21
C PHE A 10 2.80 6.50 0.24
N TYR A 11 2.94 5.55 1.16
CA TYR A 11 2.74 5.78 2.59
C TYR A 11 3.67 6.86 3.16
N ALA A 12 4.94 6.86 2.79
CA ALA A 12 5.86 7.89 3.24
C ALA A 12 5.36 9.29 2.81
N GLN A 13 4.75 9.40 1.62
CA GLN A 13 4.15 10.66 1.16
C GLN A 13 2.88 11.04 1.92
N THR A 14 2.00 10.09 2.25
CA THR A 14 0.79 10.38 3.03
C THR A 14 1.12 10.76 4.47
N GLU A 15 2.15 10.16 5.08
CA GLU A 15 2.61 10.48 6.43
C GLU A 15 3.29 11.86 6.52
N THR A 16 3.99 12.29 5.46
CA THR A 16 4.84 13.49 5.47
C THR A 16 4.33 14.61 4.56
N ASN A 17 4.56 14.50 3.25
CA ASN A 17 4.32 15.58 2.28
C ASN A 17 2.85 15.92 2.07
N TYR A 18 1.92 14.98 2.35
CA TYR A 18 0.49 15.30 2.32
C TYR A 18 0.10 16.39 3.28
N ARG A 19 0.76 16.50 4.45
CA ARG A 19 0.43 17.54 5.44
C ARG A 19 0.69 18.93 4.90
N ILE A 20 1.83 19.10 4.22
CA ILE A 20 2.22 20.35 3.55
C ILE A 20 1.22 20.65 2.42
N PHE A 21 0.87 19.64 1.62
CA PHE A 21 -0.12 19.82 0.56
C PHE A 21 -1.52 20.20 1.10
N ALA A 22 -1.97 19.53 2.15
CA ALA A 22 -3.27 19.74 2.79
C ALA A 22 -3.39 21.13 3.41
N GLU A 23 -2.29 21.72 3.88
CA GLU A 23 -2.27 23.10 4.40
C GLU A 23 -2.69 24.13 3.36
N HIS A 24 -2.34 23.90 2.08
CA HIS A 24 -2.73 24.78 0.97
C HIS A 24 -4.15 24.51 0.46
N VAL A 25 -4.71 23.33 0.75
CA VAL A 25 -6.02 22.90 0.23
C VAL A 25 -7.15 23.15 1.23
N PHE A 26 -6.89 22.96 2.52
CA PHE A 26 -7.91 23.00 3.56
C PHE A 26 -7.69 24.17 4.54
N PRO A 27 -8.76 24.88 4.94
CA PRO A 27 -8.63 26.02 5.87
C PRO A 27 -8.17 25.64 7.29
N ASN A 28 -8.47 24.42 7.75
CA ASN A 28 -8.15 23.96 9.11
C ASN A 28 -7.37 22.64 9.07
N LEU A 29 -6.05 22.75 8.96
CA LEU A 29 -5.15 21.60 8.86
C LEU A 29 -5.26 20.66 10.07
N VAL A 30 -5.30 21.19 11.29
CA VAL A 30 -5.35 20.38 12.52
C VAL A 30 -6.59 19.48 12.52
N PHE A 31 -7.75 20.04 12.16
CA PHE A 31 -8.98 19.28 12.02
C PHE A 31 -8.85 18.18 10.95
N ILE A 32 -8.25 18.49 9.79
CA ILE A 32 -8.08 17.52 8.71
C ILE A 32 -7.15 16.37 9.11
N LEU A 33 -6.04 16.65 9.80
CA LEU A 33 -5.13 15.61 10.28
C LEU A 33 -5.79 14.72 11.34
N ALA A 34 -6.58 15.31 12.25
CA ALA A 34 -7.38 14.57 13.22
C ALA A 34 -8.45 13.72 12.53
N PHE A 35 -9.13 14.27 11.52
CA PHE A 35 -10.11 13.56 10.71
C PHE A 35 -9.47 12.38 9.99
N ILE A 36 -8.33 12.56 9.32
CA ILE A 36 -7.62 11.48 8.61
C ILE A 36 -7.27 10.35 9.57
N SER A 37 -6.62 10.69 10.69
CA SER A 37 -6.17 9.69 11.66
C SER A 37 -7.34 8.92 12.28
N THR A 38 -8.38 9.63 12.69
CA THR A 38 -9.55 9.04 13.36
C THR A 38 -10.42 8.25 12.38
N CYS A 39 -10.71 8.81 11.21
CA CYS A 39 -11.51 8.17 10.19
C CYS A 39 -10.82 6.90 9.67
N LYS A 40 -9.52 6.97 9.37
CA LYS A 40 -8.73 5.81 8.97
C LYS A 40 -8.77 4.72 10.04
N ALA A 41 -8.53 5.05 11.31
CA ALA A 41 -8.55 4.07 12.42
C ALA A 41 -9.93 3.41 12.59
N ILE A 42 -11.02 4.19 12.53
CA ILE A 42 -12.38 3.66 12.64
C ILE A 42 -12.68 2.73 11.45
N LEU A 43 -12.38 3.16 10.23
CA LEU A 43 -12.58 2.36 9.02
C LEU A 43 -11.78 1.05 9.10
N GLU A 44 -10.53 1.12 9.56
CA GLU A 44 -9.65 -0.05 9.69
C GLU A 44 -10.22 -1.04 10.70
N ILE A 45 -10.58 -0.60 11.91
CA ILE A 45 -11.18 -1.47 12.94
C ILE A 45 -12.46 -2.14 12.45
N ILE A 46 -13.35 -1.39 11.79
CA ILE A 46 -14.65 -1.89 11.34
C ILE A 46 -14.50 -2.85 10.15
N LEU A 47 -13.67 -2.48 9.17
CA LEU A 47 -13.63 -3.18 7.88
C LEU A 47 -12.60 -4.32 7.86
N GLN A 48 -11.53 -4.26 8.65
CA GLN A 48 -10.40 -5.17 8.52
C GLN A 48 -10.79 -6.64 8.62
N ILE A 49 -11.56 -7.04 9.63
CA ILE A 49 -11.95 -8.45 9.81
C ILE A 49 -12.75 -8.96 8.62
N PHE A 50 -13.70 -8.15 8.14
CA PHE A 50 -14.54 -8.49 7.00
C PHE A 50 -13.72 -8.60 5.71
N LEU A 51 -12.89 -7.60 5.42
CA LEU A 51 -12.08 -7.52 4.21
C LEU A 51 -11.01 -8.62 4.14
N VAL A 52 -10.35 -8.92 5.27
CA VAL A 52 -9.36 -10.00 5.33
C VAL A 52 -10.03 -11.34 5.07
N LYS A 53 -11.11 -11.68 5.79
CA LYS A 53 -11.86 -12.94 5.55
C LYS A 53 -12.39 -13.04 4.13
N TRP A 54 -12.95 -11.95 3.60
CA TRP A 54 -13.46 -11.90 2.24
C TRP A 54 -12.37 -12.12 1.17
N SER A 55 -11.15 -11.66 1.43
CA SER A 55 -10.03 -11.76 0.49
C SER A 55 -9.29 -13.10 0.54
N GLU A 56 -9.44 -13.90 1.60
CA GLU A 56 -8.83 -15.25 1.71
C GLU A 56 -9.21 -16.22 0.58
N ARG A 57 -10.35 -16.00 -0.08
CA ARG A 57 -10.79 -16.80 -1.23
C ARG A 57 -10.07 -16.48 -2.54
N PHE A 58 -9.23 -15.45 -2.57
CA PHE A 58 -8.52 -15.02 -3.77
C PHE A 58 -7.06 -15.50 -3.76
N SER A 59 -6.48 -15.70 -4.94
CA SER A 59 -5.05 -15.98 -5.07
C SER A 59 -4.21 -14.77 -4.68
N MET A 60 -2.95 -14.99 -4.28
CA MET A 60 -2.07 -13.91 -3.83
C MET A 60 -1.87 -12.85 -4.92
N ALA A 61 -1.80 -13.27 -6.18
CA ALA A 61 -1.72 -12.33 -7.31
C ALA A 61 -2.97 -11.44 -7.44
N LYS A 62 -4.18 -11.98 -7.23
CA LYS A 62 -5.43 -11.19 -7.25
C LYS A 62 -5.50 -10.23 -6.07
N ILE A 63 -5.09 -10.70 -4.89
CA ILE A 63 -4.99 -9.88 -3.67
C ILE A 63 -4.08 -8.66 -3.93
N ILE A 64 -2.90 -8.88 -4.50
CA ILE A 64 -1.97 -7.81 -4.88
C ILE A 64 -2.65 -6.82 -5.83
N LEU A 65 -3.25 -7.30 -6.92
CA LEU A 65 -3.90 -6.41 -7.90
C LEU A 65 -5.02 -5.56 -7.26
N ILE A 66 -5.87 -6.17 -6.43
CA ILE A 66 -6.95 -5.46 -5.72
C ILE A 66 -6.38 -4.39 -4.80
N SER A 67 -5.41 -4.76 -3.95
CA SER A 67 -4.78 -3.83 -3.03
C SER A 67 -4.11 -2.66 -3.74
N TYR A 68 -3.35 -2.93 -4.79
CA TYR A 68 -2.67 -1.89 -5.56
C TYR A 68 -3.64 -1.00 -6.34
N ALA A 69 -4.75 -1.54 -6.83
CA ALA A 69 -5.81 -0.72 -7.43
C ALA A 69 -6.41 0.23 -6.38
N CYS A 70 -6.73 -0.27 -5.19
CA CYS A 70 -7.22 0.55 -4.08
C CYS A 70 -6.22 1.64 -3.68
N TYR A 71 -4.93 1.32 -3.55
CA TYR A 71 -3.89 2.32 -3.29
C TYR A 71 -3.76 3.35 -4.41
N THR A 72 -3.89 2.93 -5.67
CA THR A 72 -3.81 3.82 -6.83
C THR A 72 -4.99 4.80 -6.82
N ILE A 73 -6.20 4.30 -6.53
CA ILE A 73 -7.40 5.14 -6.37
C ILE A 73 -7.22 6.11 -5.21
N ALA A 74 -6.68 5.66 -4.08
CA ALA A 74 -6.39 6.53 -2.94
C ALA A 74 -5.34 7.59 -3.28
N ALA A 75 -4.28 7.25 -4.01
CA ALA A 75 -3.27 8.21 -4.45
C ALA A 75 -3.90 9.30 -5.35
N VAL A 76 -4.71 8.91 -6.33
CA VAL A 76 -5.48 9.87 -7.15
C VAL A 76 -6.44 10.68 -6.29
N GLY A 77 -7.10 10.06 -5.31
CA GLY A 77 -7.99 10.72 -4.37
C GLY A 77 -7.30 11.80 -3.55
N PHE A 78 -6.09 11.54 -3.05
CA PHE A 78 -5.30 12.55 -2.32
C PHE A 78 -4.92 13.75 -3.19
N SER A 79 -4.76 13.58 -4.50
CA SER A 79 -4.49 14.66 -5.44
C SER A 79 -5.66 15.64 -5.61
N TYR A 80 -6.90 15.14 -5.55
CA TYR A 80 -8.12 15.89 -5.88
C TYR A 80 -9.03 16.19 -4.67
N SER A 81 -8.76 15.62 -3.50
CA SER A 81 -9.63 15.78 -2.33
C SER A 81 -9.56 17.20 -1.78
N THR A 82 -10.59 18.00 -2.10
CA THR A 82 -10.78 19.37 -1.60
C THR A 82 -11.88 19.48 -0.54
N THR A 83 -12.63 18.41 -0.31
CA THR A 83 -13.73 18.34 0.67
C THR A 83 -13.55 17.17 1.63
N ILE A 84 -14.18 17.25 2.81
CA ILE A 84 -14.21 16.15 3.79
C ILE A 84 -14.79 14.88 3.17
N LEU A 85 -15.82 15.00 2.33
CA LEU A 85 -16.46 13.84 1.69
C LEU A 85 -15.53 13.18 0.68
N SER A 86 -14.84 13.94 -0.18
CA SER A 86 -13.84 13.37 -1.10
C SER A 86 -12.68 12.73 -0.35
N LEU A 87 -12.27 13.33 0.78
CA LEU A 87 -11.21 12.79 1.61
C LEU A 87 -11.64 11.50 2.31
N PHE A 88 -12.90 11.41 2.77
CA PHE A 88 -13.47 10.20 3.33
C PHE A 88 -13.38 9.02 2.34
N PHE A 89 -13.80 9.21 1.09
CA PHE A 89 -13.71 8.15 0.08
C PHE A 89 -12.26 7.79 -0.25
N THR A 90 -11.37 8.77 -0.29
CA THR A 90 -9.92 8.54 -0.44
C THR A 90 -9.39 7.62 0.66
N LEU A 91 -9.75 7.90 1.92
CA LEU A 91 -9.36 7.09 3.08
C LEU A 91 -10.01 5.71 3.06
N LEU A 92 -11.26 5.60 2.59
CA LEU A 92 -11.94 4.31 2.44
C LEU A 92 -11.17 3.39 1.49
N PHE A 93 -10.80 3.87 0.30
CA PHE A 93 -10.00 3.07 -0.63
C PHE A 93 -8.60 2.77 -0.08
N LEU A 94 -7.97 3.71 0.61
CA LEU A 94 -6.71 3.49 1.29
C LEU A 94 -6.83 2.30 2.25
N VAL A 95 -7.75 2.37 3.21
CA VAL A 95 -7.96 1.33 4.25
C VAL A 95 -8.30 -0.03 3.65
N ILE A 96 -9.10 -0.07 2.59
CA ILE A 96 -9.41 -1.33 1.91
C ILE A 96 -8.12 -1.97 1.36
N GLY A 97 -7.28 -1.17 0.68
CA GLY A 97 -6.00 -1.61 0.17
C GLY A 97 -5.05 -2.09 1.27
N GLU A 98 -4.96 -1.33 2.36
CA GLU A 98 -4.14 -1.60 3.55
C GLU A 98 -4.50 -2.90 4.24
N SER A 99 -5.78 -3.06 4.58
CA SER A 99 -6.30 -4.22 5.31
C SER A 99 -6.00 -5.52 4.60
N ILE A 100 -6.20 -5.52 3.27
CA ILE A 100 -5.99 -6.69 2.42
C ILE A 100 -4.48 -6.93 2.21
N ALA A 101 -3.71 -5.90 1.87
CA ALA A 101 -2.31 -6.08 1.50
C ALA A 101 -1.46 -6.63 2.64
N LEU A 102 -1.54 -6.02 3.82
CA LEU A 102 -0.58 -6.26 4.90
C LEU A 102 -0.63 -7.71 5.40
N ASN A 103 -1.84 -8.19 5.72
CA ASN A 103 -2.04 -9.54 6.27
C ASN A 103 -1.59 -10.62 5.28
N HIS A 104 -1.98 -10.49 4.01
CA HIS A 104 -1.63 -11.46 2.98
C HIS A 104 -0.14 -11.42 2.61
N LEU A 105 0.49 -10.24 2.58
CA LEU A 105 1.93 -10.13 2.35
C LEU A 105 2.75 -10.75 3.49
N LEU A 106 2.38 -10.49 4.75
CA LEU A 106 3.04 -11.10 5.90
C LEU A 106 2.87 -12.62 5.92
N ARG A 107 1.66 -13.12 5.61
CA ARG A 107 1.41 -14.56 5.45
C ARG A 107 2.27 -15.15 4.34
N PHE A 108 2.32 -14.51 3.18
CA PHE A 108 3.14 -14.96 2.05
C PHE A 108 4.63 -15.02 2.43
N VAL A 109 5.15 -13.99 3.11
CA VAL A 109 6.54 -13.99 3.63
C VAL A 109 6.77 -15.15 4.60
N SER A 110 5.83 -15.45 5.49
CA SER A 110 5.93 -16.59 6.41
C SER A 110 5.91 -17.94 5.69
N GLU A 111 5.14 -18.07 4.60
CA GLU A 111 5.00 -19.31 3.84
C GLU A 111 6.24 -19.63 2.99
N ILE A 112 6.94 -18.61 2.50
CA ILE A 112 8.20 -18.79 1.75
C ILE A 112 9.43 -18.95 2.65
N ALA A 113 9.33 -18.58 3.92
CA ALA A 113 10.46 -18.55 4.84
C ALA A 113 10.72 -19.94 5.46
N PRO A 114 11.98 -20.43 5.45
CA PRO A 114 12.37 -21.62 6.21
C PRO A 114 12.09 -21.45 7.70
N HIS A 115 11.69 -22.52 8.39
CA HIS A 115 11.27 -22.49 9.80
C HIS A 115 12.26 -21.77 10.73
N ASN A 116 13.57 -21.98 10.54
CA ASN A 116 14.63 -21.38 11.35
C ASN A 116 15.08 -19.98 10.88
N LYS A 117 14.53 -19.45 9.78
CA LYS A 117 14.93 -18.15 9.19
C LYS A 117 13.76 -17.18 9.04
N ARG A 118 12.59 -17.47 9.61
CA ARG A 118 11.41 -16.59 9.54
C ARG A 118 11.70 -15.16 9.99
N GLY A 119 12.43 -15.00 11.10
CA GLY A 119 12.85 -13.68 11.58
C GLY A 119 13.60 -12.88 10.52
N LEU A 120 14.60 -13.50 9.87
CA LEU A 120 15.37 -12.87 8.80
C LEU A 120 14.49 -12.46 7.60
N TYR A 121 13.56 -13.32 7.18
CA TYR A 121 12.65 -13.02 6.06
C TYR A 121 11.71 -11.85 6.37
N PHE A 122 11.21 -11.78 7.61
CA PHE A 122 10.41 -10.63 8.06
C PHE A 122 11.25 -9.35 8.18
N SER A 123 12.49 -9.43 8.68
CA SER A 123 13.40 -8.27 8.70
C SER A 123 13.69 -7.76 7.29
N ILE A 124 14.02 -8.68 6.38
CA ILE A 124 14.25 -8.40 4.95
C ILE A 124 12.99 -7.76 4.34
N TYR A 125 11.80 -8.31 4.60
CA TYR A 125 10.55 -7.67 4.19
C TYR A 125 10.44 -6.24 4.77
N GLY A 126 10.66 -6.04 6.06
CA GLY A 126 10.53 -4.75 6.74
C GLY A 126 11.38 -3.61 6.15
N ILE A 127 12.58 -3.90 5.64
CA ILE A 127 13.54 -2.90 5.12
C ILE A 127 12.92 -1.93 4.09
N HIS A 128 11.92 -2.36 3.30
CA HIS A 128 11.29 -1.47 2.33
C HIS A 128 10.61 -0.26 3.00
N TRP A 129 10.08 -0.43 4.22
CA TRP A 129 9.50 0.66 5.01
C TRP A 129 10.56 1.67 5.42
N ASP A 130 11.71 1.18 5.89
CA ASP A 130 12.81 2.04 6.34
C ASP A 130 13.40 2.86 5.18
N ILE A 131 13.60 2.23 4.02
CA ILE A 131 14.05 2.91 2.79
C ILE A 131 13.06 4.02 2.42
N SER A 132 11.77 3.70 2.38
CA SER A 132 10.75 4.67 2.00
C SER A 132 10.60 5.80 3.02
N ARG A 133 10.67 5.53 4.33
CA ARG A 133 10.59 6.57 5.37
C ARG A 133 11.85 7.44 5.43
N THR A 134 13.00 6.90 5.06
CA THR A 134 14.26 7.65 5.00
C THR A 134 14.32 8.55 3.77
N CYS A 135 14.08 7.99 2.58
CA CYS A 135 14.26 8.72 1.32
C CYS A 135 12.99 9.43 0.84
N GLY A 136 11.82 8.89 1.18
CA GLY A 136 10.52 9.36 0.72
C GLY A 136 10.22 10.82 1.05
N PRO A 137 10.46 11.31 2.28
CA PRO A 137 10.18 12.70 2.63
C PRO A 137 10.99 13.68 1.77
N VAL A 138 12.29 13.42 1.58
CA VAL A 138 13.19 14.25 0.76
C VAL A 138 12.77 14.24 -0.70
N ILE A 139 12.54 13.06 -1.29
CA ILE A 139 12.08 12.94 -2.68
C ILE A 139 10.75 13.67 -2.88
N GLY A 140 9.80 13.45 -1.98
CA GLY A 140 8.48 14.06 -2.06
C GLY A 140 8.52 15.58 -1.87
N ALA A 141 9.35 16.10 -0.97
CA ALA A 141 9.52 17.53 -0.78
C ALA A 141 10.11 18.20 -2.03
N VAL A 142 11.10 17.58 -2.68
CA VAL A 142 11.65 18.06 -3.95
C VAL A 142 10.57 18.07 -5.04
N LEU A 143 9.79 17.00 -5.18
CA LEU A 143 8.69 16.93 -6.14
C LEU A 143 7.60 17.99 -5.86
N LEU A 144 7.25 18.16 -4.59
CA LEU A 144 6.27 19.15 -4.14
C LEU A 144 6.74 20.58 -4.48
N SER A 145 8.02 20.88 -4.27
CA SER A 145 8.62 22.19 -4.56
C SER A 145 8.71 22.53 -6.05
N LYS A 146 8.89 21.54 -6.92
CA LYS A 146 9.10 21.75 -8.37
C LYS A 146 7.84 21.62 -9.22
N LEU A 147 6.88 20.79 -8.79
CA LEU A 147 5.69 20.46 -9.58
C LEU A 147 4.43 20.98 -8.89
N ASN A 148 4.03 20.33 -7.79
CA ASN A 148 2.96 20.64 -6.81
C ASN A 148 2.53 19.32 -6.12
N GLY A 149 1.58 19.40 -5.18
CA GLY A 149 1.12 18.23 -4.43
C GLY A 149 0.31 17.23 -5.27
N SER A 150 -0.55 17.71 -6.16
CA SER A 150 -1.33 16.84 -7.06
C SER A 150 -0.42 15.96 -7.93
N MET A 151 0.63 16.54 -8.51
CA MET A 151 1.58 15.81 -9.35
C MET A 151 2.40 14.78 -8.56
N LEU A 152 2.78 15.07 -7.32
CA LEU A 152 3.41 14.10 -6.41
C LEU A 152 2.53 12.85 -6.27
N PHE A 153 1.23 13.04 -6.03
CA PHE A 153 0.31 11.92 -5.85
C PHE A 153 -0.02 11.17 -7.15
N TYR A 154 0.03 11.81 -8.33
CA TYR A 154 -0.01 11.08 -9.61
C TYR A 154 1.23 10.24 -9.88
N ILE A 155 2.41 10.72 -9.48
CA ILE A 155 3.64 9.94 -9.56
C ILE A 155 3.52 8.71 -8.66
N CYS A 156 3.01 8.88 -7.42
CA CYS A 156 2.69 7.75 -6.54
C CYS A 156 1.70 6.78 -7.19
N ALA A 157 0.60 7.27 -7.77
CA ALA A 157 -0.39 6.45 -8.47
C ALA A 157 0.24 5.64 -9.62
N SER A 158 1.12 6.27 -10.40
CA SER A 158 1.83 5.61 -11.51
C SER A 158 2.78 4.52 -11.00
N PHE A 159 3.54 4.80 -9.94
CA PHE A 159 4.41 3.81 -9.31
C PHE A 159 3.64 2.65 -8.68
N LEU A 160 2.49 2.91 -8.06
CA LEU A 160 1.60 1.88 -7.54
C LEU A 160 1.06 1.01 -8.68
N LEU A 161 0.58 1.61 -9.76
CA LEU A 161 0.03 0.84 -10.89
C LEU A 161 1.08 -0.07 -11.52
N ILE A 162 2.27 0.46 -11.83
CA ILE A 162 3.37 -0.32 -12.40
C ILE A 162 3.86 -1.37 -11.39
N GLY A 163 4.05 -0.97 -10.13
CA GLY A 163 4.50 -1.83 -9.04
C GLY A 163 3.57 -3.01 -8.80
N GLY A 164 2.26 -2.77 -8.80
CA GLY A 164 1.24 -3.80 -8.61
C GLY A 164 1.24 -4.83 -9.74
N ILE A 165 1.38 -4.38 -10.99
CA ILE A 165 1.50 -5.29 -12.15
C ILE A 165 2.77 -6.13 -12.02
N VAL A 166 3.92 -5.51 -11.78
CA VAL A 166 5.21 -6.21 -11.62
C VAL A 166 5.15 -7.21 -10.48
N GLN A 167 4.59 -6.82 -9.33
CA GLN A 167 4.48 -7.70 -8.17
C GLN A 167 3.51 -8.86 -8.42
N ALA A 168 2.37 -8.61 -9.07
CA ALA A 168 1.41 -9.66 -9.42
C ALA A 168 2.02 -10.68 -10.37
N LEU A 169 2.72 -10.23 -11.43
CA LEU A 169 3.42 -11.12 -12.37
C LEU A 169 4.50 -11.94 -11.67
N PHE A 170 5.29 -11.32 -10.78
CA PHE A 170 6.29 -12.02 -10.00
C PHE A 170 5.68 -13.13 -9.14
N VAL A 171 4.59 -12.84 -8.43
CA VAL A 171 3.91 -13.82 -7.58
C VAL A 171 3.26 -14.92 -8.40
N GLN A 172 2.61 -14.62 -9.52
CA GLN A 172 2.06 -15.63 -10.43
C GLN A 172 3.15 -16.59 -10.93
N ASN A 173 4.32 -16.08 -11.25
CA ASN A 173 5.45 -16.90 -11.68
C ASN A 173 5.97 -17.82 -10.56
N LEU A 174 5.96 -17.35 -9.30
CA LEU A 174 6.32 -18.18 -8.15
C LEU A 174 5.27 -19.27 -7.87
N GLU A 175 3.99 -18.92 -7.90
CA GLU A 175 2.89 -19.86 -7.72
C GLU A 175 2.92 -20.95 -8.81
N ARG A 176 3.13 -20.56 -10.09
CA ARG A 176 3.24 -21.50 -11.21
C ARG A 176 4.42 -22.47 -11.03
N LYS A 177 5.61 -21.97 -10.65
CA LYS A 177 6.79 -22.83 -10.41
C LYS A 177 6.57 -23.83 -9.25
N LYS A 178 5.84 -23.42 -8.21
CA LYS A 178 5.52 -24.29 -7.07
C LYS A 178 4.63 -25.47 -7.49
N ILE A 179 3.66 -25.24 -8.38
CA ILE A 179 2.78 -26.28 -8.94
C ILE A 179 3.56 -27.25 -9.83
N THR A 180 4.45 -26.73 -10.71
CA THR A 180 5.24 -27.59 -11.62
C THR A 180 6.28 -28.45 -10.90
N ASN A 181 6.81 -27.99 -9.76
CA ASN A 181 7.84 -28.70 -9.00
C ASN A 181 7.29 -29.60 -7.88
N GLN A 182 5.98 -29.72 -7.71
CA GLN A 182 5.43 -30.78 -6.86
C GLN A 182 5.55 -32.12 -7.59
N PRO A 183 6.29 -33.11 -7.05
CA PRO A 183 6.30 -34.44 -7.65
C PRO A 183 4.86 -34.96 -7.64
N THR A 184 4.41 -35.50 -8.77
CA THR A 184 3.19 -36.30 -8.87
C THR A 184 3.32 -37.52 -7.96
N HIS A 185 3.09 -37.35 -6.66
CA HIS A 185 2.90 -38.47 -5.75
C HIS A 185 1.40 -38.69 -5.64
N ASN A 186 0.88 -39.42 -6.63
CA ASN A 186 -0.38 -40.15 -6.61
C ASN A 186 -0.29 -41.16 -7.77
N LEU A 187 0.26 -42.34 -7.46
CA LEU A 187 -0.15 -43.61 -8.05
C LEU A 187 -1.25 -44.17 -7.16
#